data_AF-A0A2V8ZLY7-F1
#
_entry.id   AF-A0A2V8ZLY7-F1
#
_cell.length_a   1.000
_cell.length_b   1.000
_cell.length_c   1.000
_cell.angle_alpha   90.00
_cell.angle_beta   90.00
_cell.angle_gamma   90.00
#
_symmetry.space_group_name_H-M   'P 1'
#
loop_
_entity.id
_entity.type
_entity.pdbx_description
1 polymer ?
#
loop_
_entity_poly.entity_id
_entity_poly.type
_entity_poly.pdbx_seq_one_letter_code
_entity_poly.pdbx_strand_id
1 'polypeptide(L)'
;MDAIIKASGAKTGLFGTIAYHTPLGDYPAPNTTPESVDLQRFFAEIRGGGGKFAVLEASSHALWLDRLWGCHFQVAVFTNLTREHMDYHKTFEGYFAA
;
A
#
# COMPACT_ATOMS: atom_id res chain seq x y z
N MET A 1 3.25 9.08 -7.72
CA MET A 1 3.72 7.86 -8.42
C MET A 1 2.67 7.32 -9.38
N ASP A 2 1.46 6.98 -8.93
CA ASP A 2 0.37 6.48 -9.77
C ASP A 2 0.11 7.32 -11.05
N ALA A 3 -0.05 8.64 -10.90
CA ALA A 3 -0.25 9.54 -12.04
C ALA A 3 0.90 9.50 -13.08
N ILE A 4 2.14 9.35 -12.63
CA ILE A 4 3.32 9.27 -13.52
C ILE A 4 3.32 7.95 -14.29
N ILE A 5 3.00 6.84 -13.61
CA ILE A 5 2.90 5.51 -14.23
C ILE A 5 1.74 5.49 -15.25
N LYS A 6 0.59 6.07 -14.91
CA LYS A 6 -0.54 6.21 -15.83
C LYS A 6 -0.19 7.05 -17.06
N ALA A 7 0.60 8.12 -16.89
CA ALA A 7 1.06 8.95 -18.00
C ALA A 7 1.97 8.20 -18.98
N SER A 8 2.61 7.09 -18.57
CA SER A 8 3.36 6.22 -19.49
C SER A 8 2.46 5.24 -20.28
N GLY A 9 1.14 5.32 -20.13
CA GLY A 9 0.17 4.38 -20.72
C GLY A 9 0.06 3.04 -19.98
N ALA A 10 0.75 2.87 -18.85
CA ALA A 10 0.67 1.64 -18.08
C ALA A 10 -0.60 1.60 -17.21
N LYS A 11 -1.15 0.40 -17.04
CA LYS A 11 -2.20 0.13 -16.06
C LYS A 11 -1.57 -0.19 -14.70
N THR A 12 -2.15 0.36 -13.64
CA THR A 12 -1.63 0.32 -12.28
C THR A 12 -2.77 0.17 -11.27
N GLY A 13 -2.45 -0.23 -10.05
CA GLY A 13 -3.32 -0.04 -8.89
C GLY A 13 -2.75 0.99 -7.91
N LEU A 14 -3.64 1.63 -7.16
CA LEU A 14 -3.30 2.59 -6.12
C LEU A 14 -4.04 2.20 -4.84
N PHE A 15 -3.32 2.10 -3.71
CA PHE A 15 -3.89 1.74 -2.41
C PHE A 15 -3.43 2.74 -1.36
N GLY A 16 -4.36 3.45 -0.75
CA GLY A 16 -4.02 4.45 0.24
C GLY A 16 -5.24 4.88 1.04
N THR A 17 -5.03 5.90 1.86
CA THR A 17 -6.01 6.36 2.85
C THR A 17 -7.33 6.83 2.21
N ILE A 18 -7.30 7.37 0.99
CA ILE A 18 -8.48 7.94 0.33
C ILE A 18 -9.37 6.86 -0.30
N ALA A 19 -8.78 5.96 -1.07
CA ALA A 19 -9.48 4.94 -1.83
C ALA A 19 -8.49 3.89 -2.34
N TYR A 20 -9.04 2.75 -2.79
CA TYR A 20 -8.30 1.78 -3.59
C TYR A 20 -8.77 1.85 -5.04
N HIS A 21 -7.83 1.83 -5.96
CA HIS A 21 -8.09 1.85 -7.39
C HIS A 21 -7.46 0.63 -8.06
N THR A 22 -8.25 -0.10 -8.84
CA THR A 22 -7.77 -1.20 -9.70
C THR A 22 -8.31 -1.02 -11.11
N PRO A 23 -7.84 -1.82 -12.10
CA PRO A 23 -8.44 -1.80 -13.43
C PRO A 23 -9.92 -2.19 -13.49
N LEU A 24 -10.48 -2.78 -12.41
CA LEU A 24 -11.91 -3.11 -12.33
C LEU A 24 -12.76 -1.97 -11.76
N GLY A 25 -12.14 -1.00 -11.08
CA GLY A 25 -12.83 0.18 -10.54
C GLY A 25 -12.25 0.63 -9.20
N ASP A 26 -13.06 1.46 -8.52
CA ASP A 26 -12.72 2.11 -7.27
C ASP A 26 -13.42 1.40 -6.10
N TYR A 27 -12.70 1.26 -4.98
CA TYR A 27 -13.18 0.63 -3.77
C TYR A 27 -12.95 1.56 -2.56
N PRO A 28 -13.84 1.52 -1.55
CA PRO A 28 -13.60 2.21 -0.29
C PRO A 28 -12.31 1.71 0.39
N ALA A 29 -11.58 2.64 1.03
CA ALA A 29 -10.39 2.32 1.81
C ALA A 29 -10.70 2.34 3.32
N PRO A 30 -11.07 1.20 3.94
CA PRO A 30 -11.29 1.13 5.39
C PRO A 30 -9.98 1.25 6.18
N ASN A 31 -8.84 1.05 5.53
CA ASN A 31 -7.51 1.18 6.11
C ASN A 31 -6.59 1.93 5.12
N THR A 32 -5.54 2.57 5.61
CA THR A 32 -4.49 3.12 4.74
C THR A 32 -3.81 2.03 3.91
N THR A 33 -3.55 0.87 4.53
CA THR A 33 -2.99 -0.31 3.88
C THR A 33 -4.00 -1.46 3.96
N PRO A 34 -4.41 -2.07 2.84
CA PRO A 34 -5.34 -3.20 2.84
C PRO A 34 -4.84 -4.40 3.68
N GLU A 35 -5.76 -5.28 4.08
CA GLU A 35 -5.40 -6.58 4.65
C GLU A 35 -4.67 -7.46 3.61
N SER A 36 -3.83 -8.39 4.07
CA SER A 36 -2.95 -9.17 3.21
C SER A 36 -3.69 -9.93 2.09
N VAL A 37 -4.81 -10.57 2.43
CA VAL A 37 -5.64 -11.32 1.46
C VAL A 37 -6.28 -10.39 0.44
N ASP A 38 -6.77 -9.22 0.88
CA ASP A 38 -7.39 -8.23 -0.01
C ASP A 38 -6.34 -7.65 -0.97
N LEU A 39 -5.14 -7.36 -0.46
CA LEU A 39 -4.04 -6.85 -1.28
C LEU A 39 -3.66 -7.83 -2.39
N GLN A 40 -3.53 -9.13 -2.07
CA GLN A 40 -3.26 -10.17 -3.07
C GLN A 40 -4.39 -10.32 -4.09
N ARG A 41 -5.66 -10.20 -3.64
CA ARG A 41 -6.82 -10.17 -4.55
C ARG A 41 -6.74 -8.98 -5.51
N PHE A 42 -6.47 -7.78 -5.02
CA PHE A 42 -6.34 -6.61 -5.87
C PHE A 42 -5.15 -6.72 -6.84
N PHE A 43 -4.02 -7.30 -6.43
CA PHE A 43 -2.92 -7.60 -7.34
C PHE A 43 -3.31 -8.57 -8.46
N ALA A 44 -4.16 -9.55 -8.15
CA ALA A 44 -4.72 -10.43 -9.18
C ALA A 44 -5.64 -9.66 -10.15
N GLU A 45 -6.44 -8.69 -9.68
CA GLU A 45 -7.24 -7.81 -10.53
C GLU A 45 -6.37 -6.94 -11.44
N ILE A 46 -5.31 -6.34 -10.90
CA ILE A 46 -4.35 -5.54 -11.68
C ILE A 46 -3.74 -6.39 -12.78
N ARG A 47 -3.24 -7.58 -12.44
CA ARG A 47 -2.65 -8.52 -13.39
C ARG A 47 -3.66 -8.97 -14.45
N GLY A 48 -4.89 -9.30 -14.04
CA GLY A 48 -5.98 -9.68 -14.94
C GLY A 48 -6.38 -8.56 -15.91
N GLY A 49 -6.26 -7.31 -15.47
CA GLY A 49 -6.46 -6.12 -16.32
C GLY A 49 -5.29 -5.79 -17.25
N GLY A 50 -4.19 -6.56 -17.22
CA GLY A 50 -2.96 -6.29 -17.98
C GLY A 50 -2.05 -5.23 -17.35
N GLY A 51 -2.28 -4.86 -16.09
CA GLY A 51 -1.42 -3.98 -15.32
C GLY A 51 -0.17 -4.68 -14.81
N LYS A 52 0.87 -3.88 -14.56
CA LYS A 52 2.20 -4.36 -14.11
C LYS A 52 2.69 -3.66 -12.85
N PHE A 53 1.97 -2.64 -12.38
CA PHE A 53 2.41 -1.78 -11.30
C PHE A 53 1.33 -1.69 -10.22
N ALA A 54 1.78 -1.56 -8.98
CA ALA A 54 0.95 -1.19 -7.85
C ALA A 54 1.72 -0.16 -7.02
N VAL A 55 1.02 0.86 -6.55
CA VAL A 55 1.54 1.85 -5.61
C VAL A 55 0.68 1.75 -4.37
N LEU A 56 1.31 1.59 -3.20
CA LEU A 56 0.58 1.56 -1.94
C LEU A 56 1.24 2.41 -0.86
N GLU A 57 0.40 2.97 0.02
CA GLU A 57 0.83 3.50 1.32
C GLU A 57 1.07 2.32 2.28
N ALA A 58 2.30 2.17 2.77
CA ALA A 58 2.68 1.14 3.73
C ALA A 58 2.72 1.75 5.14
N SER A 59 1.61 1.61 5.88
CA SER A 59 1.51 2.09 7.25
C SER A 59 2.32 1.22 8.22
N SER A 60 2.83 1.80 9.30
CA SER A 60 3.57 1.04 10.33
C SER A 60 2.72 -0.02 11.03
N HIS A 61 1.40 0.23 11.16
CA HIS A 61 0.46 -0.79 11.63
C HIS A 61 0.45 -2.01 10.70
N ALA A 62 0.47 -1.79 9.38
CA ALA A 62 0.45 -2.86 8.40
C ALA A 62 1.74 -3.67 8.37
N LEU A 63 2.89 -3.01 8.59
CA LEU A 63 4.17 -3.71 8.75
C LEU A 63 4.18 -4.56 10.03
N TRP A 64 3.78 -3.97 11.16
CA TRP A 64 3.68 -4.68 12.44
C TRP A 64 2.72 -5.88 12.42
N LEU A 65 1.62 -5.77 11.67
CA LEU A 65 0.60 -6.82 11.53
C LEU A 65 0.87 -7.79 10.37
N ASP A 66 2.04 -7.73 9.74
CA ASP A 66 2.41 -8.58 8.60
C ASP A 66 1.42 -8.52 7.41
N ARG A 67 0.67 -7.41 7.25
CA ARG A 67 -0.27 -7.25 6.12
C ARG A 67 0.44 -7.24 4.77
N LEU A 68 1.70 -6.81 4.76
CA LEU A 68 2.55 -6.76 3.57
C LEU A 68 3.43 -8.02 3.42
N TRP A 69 3.27 -9.00 4.30
CA TRP A 69 4.00 -10.26 4.20
C TRP A 69 3.73 -10.94 2.84
N GLY A 70 4.81 -11.40 2.20
CA GLY A 70 4.75 -12.00 0.86
C GLY A 70 4.64 -10.99 -0.30
N CYS A 71 4.63 -9.68 -0.03
CA CYS A 71 4.74 -8.67 -1.07
C CYS A 71 6.21 -8.43 -1.43
N HIS A 72 6.55 -8.53 -2.72
CA HIS A 72 7.88 -8.22 -3.23
C HIS A 72 7.90 -6.78 -3.74
N PHE A 73 8.58 -5.89 -3.01
CA PHE A 73 8.71 -4.49 -3.38
C PHE A 73 9.94 -4.26 -4.26
N GLN A 74 9.74 -3.66 -5.43
CA GLN A 74 10.83 -3.21 -6.31
C GLN A 74 11.40 -1.88 -5.84
N VAL A 75 10.56 -1.04 -5.22
CA VAL A 75 10.93 0.28 -4.72
C VAL A 75 10.20 0.51 -3.39
N ALA A 76 10.92 1.01 -2.40
CA ALA A 76 10.37 1.54 -1.16
C ALA A 76 10.79 3.01 -1.03
N VAL A 77 9.87 3.88 -0.62
CA VAL A 77 10.13 5.30 -0.43
C VAL A 77 9.80 5.66 1.01
N PHE A 78 10.82 6.06 1.76
CA PHE A 78 10.66 6.66 3.08
C PHE A 78 10.66 8.18 2.92
N THR A 79 9.59 8.83 3.38
CA THR A 79 9.44 10.30 3.23
C THR A 79 10.01 11.03 4.43
N ASN A 80 9.53 10.71 5.64
CA ASN A 80 9.97 11.26 6.91
C ASN A 80 9.43 10.39 8.06
N LEU A 81 9.90 10.64 9.28
CA LEU A 81 9.34 10.08 10.51
C LEU A 81 9.30 11.14 11.59
N THR A 82 8.11 11.39 12.13
CA THR A 82 7.86 12.24 13.29
C THR A 82 7.08 11.47 14.34
N ARG A 83 6.94 12.00 15.56
CA ARG A 83 6.32 11.28 16.67
C ARG A 83 4.81 11.13 16.49
N GLU A 84 4.38 9.95 16.04
CA GLU A 84 2.98 9.58 15.78
C GLU A 84 2.74 8.12 16.23
N HIS A 85 1.47 7.69 16.40
CA HIS A 85 1.09 6.30 16.71
C HIS A 85 1.72 5.68 17.99
N MET A 86 2.02 6.50 19.00
CA MET A 86 2.61 6.04 20.27
C MET A 86 1.64 5.22 21.13
N ASP A 87 0.35 5.40 20.93
CA ASP A 87 -0.72 4.59 21.51
C ASP A 87 -0.63 3.12 21.06
N TYR A 88 -0.16 2.88 19.83
CA TYR A 88 0.06 1.54 19.29
C TYR A 88 1.48 1.03 19.56
N HIS A 89 2.50 1.74 19.04
CA HIS A 89 3.89 1.28 19.05
C HIS A 89 4.63 1.46 20.38
N LYS A 90 4.03 2.17 21.34
CA LYS A 90 4.51 2.44 22.72
C LYS A 90 5.77 3.29 22.83
N THR A 91 6.73 3.13 21.93
CA THR A 91 7.98 3.89 21.87
C THR A 91 8.24 4.39 20.45
N PHE A 92 9.06 5.44 20.34
CA PHE A 92 9.46 5.97 19.04
C PHE A 92 10.35 4.96 18.28
N GLU A 93 11.19 4.24 19.03
CA GLU A 93 12.03 3.16 18.53
C GLU A 93 11.18 2.00 18.00
N GLY A 94 10.08 1.66 18.68
CA GLY A 94 9.13 0.64 18.22
C GLY A 94 8.44 1.05 16.93
N TYR A 95 8.05 2.32 16.81
CA TYR A 95 7.47 2.85 15.57
C TYR A 95 8.48 2.86 14.42
N PHE A 96 9.74 3.22 14.68
CA PHE A 96 10.80 3.18 13.66
C PHE A 96 11.15 1.76 13.21
N ALA A 97 11.03 0.76 14.10
CA ALA A 97 11.42 -0.62 13.85
C ALA A 97 10.32 -1.49 13.21
N ALA A 98 9.08 -1.00 13.15
CA ALA A 98 7.97 -1.68 12.49
C ALA A 98 8.22 -1.78 10.99
#